data_AF-A0A7S2WZZ0-F1
#
_entry.id   AF-A0A7S2WZZ0-F1
#
_cell.length_a   1.000
_cell.length_b   1.000
_cell.length_c   1.000
_cell.angle_alpha   90.00
_cell.angle_beta   90.00
_cell.angle_gamma   90.00
#
_symmetry.space_group_name_H-M   'P 1'
#
loop_
_entity.id
_entity.type
_entity.pdbx_description
1 polymer ?
#
loop_
_entity_poly.entity_id
_entity_poly.type
_entity_poly.pdbx_seq_one_letter_code
_entity_poly.pdbx_strand_id
1 'polypeptide(L)'
;NRKKVTAVHKANIMKLGDGQFLSVCRETAAKFPTIEFEEMIVDATCMRLVSNPQDFDVMVTPNLYGNLIANLAAGLAGGAGIVPGVNLGSEGIAVFEQGARHVARSLQGKNLANPTAMLLSSAMLFRHLQWPSMADRLETAIMK
;
A
#
# COMPACT_ATOMS: atom_id res chain seq x y z
N ASN A 1 -5.45 -13.01 -4.95
CA ASN A 1 -4.53 -14.15 -5.06
C ASN A 1 -3.07 -13.71 -5.00
N ARG A 2 -2.65 -13.05 -3.91
CA ARG A 2 -1.22 -12.76 -3.67
C ARG A 2 -0.55 -14.01 -3.07
N LYS A 3 0.73 -14.22 -3.38
CA LYS A 3 1.48 -15.45 -3.06
C LYS A 3 2.80 -15.18 -2.34
N LYS A 4 3.28 -13.93 -2.32
CA LYS A 4 4.52 -13.55 -1.64
C LYS A 4 4.34 -12.32 -0.75
N VAL A 5 4.97 -12.34 0.43
CA VAL A 5 5.04 -11.22 1.36
C VAL A 5 6.50 -10.90 1.66
N THR A 6 6.90 -9.65 1.46
CA THR A 6 8.23 -9.12 1.77
C THR A 6 8.16 -8.24 3.02
N ALA A 7 8.84 -8.64 4.10
CA ALA A 7 9.00 -7.80 5.29
C ALA A 7 10.18 -6.84 5.10
N VAL A 8 9.89 -5.53 5.06
CA VAL A 8 10.91 -4.50 4.83
C VAL A 8 11.33 -3.84 6.14
N HIS A 9 12.63 -3.82 6.41
CA HIS A 9 13.17 -3.42 7.70
C HIS A 9 14.59 -2.83 7.58
N LYS A 10 15.20 -2.44 8.70
CA LYS A 10 16.61 -2.06 8.86
C LYS A 10 17.17 -2.63 10.17
N ALA A 11 16.85 -3.89 10.46
CA ALA A 11 17.23 -4.57 11.71
C ALA A 11 18.75 -4.78 11.90
N ASN A 12 19.53 -4.64 10.83
CA ASN A 12 21.00 -4.57 10.94
C ASN A 12 21.48 -3.32 11.72
N ILE A 13 20.68 -2.25 11.72
CA ILE A 13 20.92 -1.03 12.49
C ILE A 13 19.97 -0.95 13.69
N MET A 14 18.65 -1.00 13.46
CA MET A 14 17.62 -0.90 14.50
C MET A 14 17.31 -2.27 15.13
N LYS A 15 18.29 -2.80 15.87
CA LYS A 15 18.25 -4.18 16.39
C LYS A 15 17.02 -4.51 17.24
N LEU A 16 16.54 -3.55 18.04
CA LEU A 16 15.40 -3.78 18.94
C LEU A 16 14.06 -3.56 18.24
N GLY A 17 13.84 -2.36 17.69
CA GLY A 17 12.56 -2.02 17.05
C GLY A 17 12.26 -2.89 15.83
N ASP A 18 13.17 -2.90 14.86
CA ASP A 18 12.98 -3.68 13.64
C ASP A 18 13.25 -5.17 13.85
N GLY A 19 14.09 -5.52 14.83
CA GLY A 19 14.26 -6.92 15.24
C GLY A 19 12.98 -7.51 15.81
N GLN A 20 12.26 -6.76 16.66
CA GLN A 20 10.96 -7.17 17.18
C GLN A 20 9.93 -7.29 16.06
N PHE A 21 9.86 -6.29 15.17
CA PHE A 21 8.99 -6.33 13.99
C PHE A 21 9.23 -7.60 13.15
N LEU A 22 10.50 -7.92 12.86
CA LEU A 22 10.84 -9.13 12.12
C LEU A 22 10.48 -10.42 12.86
N SER A 23 10.69 -10.49 14.18
CA SER A 23 10.30 -11.68 14.97
C SER A 23 8.81 -11.98 14.79
N VAL A 24 7.97 -10.94 14.93
CA VAL A 24 6.52 -11.08 14.77
C VAL A 24 6.14 -11.46 13.33
N CYS A 25 6.83 -10.91 12.32
CA CYS A 25 6.61 -11.28 10.92
C CYS A 25 6.94 -12.76 10.68
N ARG A 26 8.08 -13.25 11.18
CA ARG A 26 8.50 -14.67 11.07
C ARG A 26 7.51 -15.60 11.76
N GLU A 27 7.11 -15.28 12.98
CA GLU A 27 6.13 -16.06 13.75
C GLU A 27 4.77 -16.11 13.05
N THR A 28 4.38 -15.02 12.40
CA THR A 28 3.14 -14.97 11.61
C THR A 28 3.28 -15.76 10.32
N ALA A 29 4.40 -15.63 9.60
CA ALA A 29 4.67 -16.35 8.36
C ALA A 29 4.63 -17.88 8.56
N ALA A 30 5.11 -18.38 9.70
CA ALA A 30 5.05 -19.80 10.05
C ALA A 30 3.60 -20.35 10.10
N LYS A 31 2.60 -19.50 10.33
CA LYS A 31 1.17 -19.87 10.34
C LYS A 31 0.57 -19.94 8.94
N PHE A 32 1.27 -19.43 7.91
CA PHE A 32 0.80 -19.36 6.52
C PHE A 32 1.83 -19.95 5.55
N PRO A 33 2.14 -21.27 5.63
CA PRO A 33 3.21 -21.89 4.85
C PRO A 33 2.98 -21.88 3.32
N THR A 34 1.77 -21.58 2.87
CA THR A 34 1.44 -21.46 1.43
C THR A 34 1.81 -20.10 0.83
N ILE A 35 2.23 -19.14 1.66
CA ILE A 35 2.66 -17.81 1.23
C ILE A 35 4.18 -17.76 1.36
N GLU A 36 4.87 -17.43 0.28
CA GLU A 36 6.31 -17.19 0.30
C GLU A 36 6.61 -15.97 1.16
N PHE A 37 7.54 -16.10 2.10
CA PHE A 37 7.95 -15.03 2.99
C PHE A 37 9.43 -14.71 2.77
N GLU A 38 9.71 -13.44 2.51
CA GLU A 38 11.08 -12.93 2.38
C GLU A 38 11.31 -11.69 3.25
N GLU A 39 12.56 -11.42 3.58
CA GLU A 39 12.98 -10.27 4.37
C GLU A 39 13.95 -9.43 3.55
N MET A 40 13.77 -8.12 3.57
CA MET A 40 14.65 -7.22 2.82
C MET A 40 14.94 -5.95 3.59
N ILE A 41 16.19 -5.51 3.52
CA ILE A 41 16.57 -4.22 4.07
C ILE A 41 16.03 -3.08 3.20
N VAL A 42 15.59 -1.98 3.83
CA VAL A 42 14.85 -0.89 3.16
C VAL A 42 15.63 -0.22 2.03
N ASP A 43 16.95 -0.11 2.15
CA ASP A 43 17.83 0.41 1.09
C ASP A 43 17.85 -0.49 -0.14
N ALA A 44 18.02 -1.81 0.04
CA ALA A 44 17.94 -2.77 -1.05
C ALA A 44 16.53 -2.78 -1.68
N THR A 45 15.50 -2.63 -0.85
CA THR A 45 14.10 -2.54 -1.30
C THR A 45 13.88 -1.33 -2.20
N CYS A 46 14.35 -0.14 -1.79
CA CYS A 46 14.25 1.07 -2.60
C CYS A 46 14.98 0.92 -3.94
N MET A 47 16.20 0.38 -3.95
CA MET A 47 16.94 0.14 -5.20
C MET A 47 16.18 -0.82 -6.13
N ARG A 48 15.67 -1.93 -5.57
CA ARG A 48 14.97 -2.95 -6.35
C ARG A 48 13.60 -2.48 -6.83
N LEU A 49 12.88 -1.64 -6.07
CA LEU A 49 11.62 -1.05 -6.50
C LEU A 49 11.78 -0.18 -7.75
N VAL A 50 12.88 0.58 -7.84
CA VAL A 50 13.14 1.42 -9.02
C VAL A 50 13.57 0.58 -10.22
N SER A 51 14.37 -0.48 -10.01
CA SER A 51 14.89 -1.28 -11.11
C SER A 51 13.93 -2.38 -11.60
N ASN A 52 13.25 -3.07 -10.68
CA ASN A 52 12.39 -4.23 -10.94
C ASN A 52 11.16 -4.23 -10.00
N PRO A 53 10.23 -3.27 -10.12
CA PRO A 53 9.05 -3.18 -9.24
C PRO A 53 8.16 -4.44 -9.30
N GLN A 54 8.14 -5.16 -10.42
CA GLN A 54 7.36 -6.39 -10.62
C GLN A 54 7.77 -7.56 -9.72
N ASP A 55 8.94 -7.47 -9.08
CA ASP A 55 9.40 -8.50 -8.15
C ASP A 55 8.61 -8.48 -6.83
N PHE A 56 7.89 -7.40 -6.53
CA PHE A 56 7.14 -7.24 -5.28
C PHE A 56 5.67 -7.56 -5.44
N ASP A 57 5.12 -8.30 -4.48
CA ASP A 57 3.70 -8.68 -4.44
C ASP A 57 2.96 -7.96 -3.31
N VAL A 58 3.29 -8.32 -2.05
CA VAL A 58 2.84 -7.61 -0.85
C VAL A 58 4.06 -7.21 -0.03
N MET A 59 4.12 -5.95 0.38
CA MET A 59 5.17 -5.44 1.26
C MET A 59 4.56 -5.08 2.62
N VAL A 60 5.18 -5.54 3.69
CA VAL A 60 4.82 -5.16 5.07
C VAL A 60 6.00 -4.44 5.71
N THR A 61 5.73 -3.30 6.33
CA THR A 61 6.78 -2.41 6.84
C THR A 61 6.33 -1.71 8.12
N PRO A 62 7.27 -1.27 8.98
CA PRO A 62 7.03 -0.22 9.95
C PRO A 62 6.56 1.09 9.31
N ASN A 63 5.95 1.97 10.12
CA ASN A 63 5.27 3.19 9.67
C ASN A 63 6.14 4.11 8.77
N LEU A 64 7.36 4.42 9.21
CA LEU A 64 8.24 5.34 8.49
C LEU A 64 8.62 4.82 7.10
N TYR A 65 9.00 3.54 7.01
CA TYR A 65 9.41 2.92 5.75
C TYR A 65 8.22 2.78 4.80
N GLY A 66 7.04 2.51 5.34
CA GLY A 66 5.81 2.40 4.57
C GLY A 66 5.45 3.73 3.90
N ASN A 67 5.59 4.85 4.61
CA ASN A 67 5.35 6.17 4.04
C ASN A 67 6.35 6.50 2.91
N LEU A 68 7.62 6.13 3.05
CA LEU A 68 8.63 6.36 2.01
C LEU A 68 8.38 5.46 0.77
N ILE A 69 8.18 4.17 1.00
CA ILE A 69 7.95 3.18 -0.07
C ILE A 69 6.64 3.46 -0.80
N ALA A 70 5.57 3.84 -0.09
CA ALA A 70 4.28 4.18 -0.71
C ALA A 70 4.40 5.39 -1.64
N ASN A 71 5.16 6.43 -1.26
CA ASN A 71 5.40 7.58 -2.13
C ASN A 71 6.26 7.21 -3.35
N LEU A 72 7.28 6.36 -3.17
CA LEU A 72 8.08 5.83 -4.26
C LEU A 72 7.21 5.03 -5.24
N ALA A 73 6.40 4.10 -4.73
CA ALA A 73 5.48 3.29 -5.52
C ALA A 73 4.43 4.15 -6.25
N ALA A 74 3.93 5.20 -5.60
CA ALA A 74 3.03 6.17 -6.23
C ALA A 74 3.71 6.89 -7.39
N GLY A 75 4.98 7.29 -7.24
CA GLY A 75 5.77 7.87 -8.33
C GLY A 75 5.93 6.92 -9.52
N LEU A 76 6.21 5.64 -9.26
CA LEU A 76 6.35 4.61 -10.29
C LEU A 76 5.03 4.29 -11.01
N ALA A 77 3.90 4.36 -10.30
CA ALA A 77 2.58 4.05 -10.85
C ALA A 77 2.02 5.16 -11.76
N GLY A 78 2.59 6.37 -11.76
CA GLY A 78 2.09 7.52 -12.54
C GLY A 78 1.68 8.73 -11.69
N GLY A 79 1.88 8.66 -10.37
CA GLY A 79 1.74 9.78 -9.44
C GLY A 79 0.68 9.57 -8.36
N ALA A 80 0.73 10.43 -7.35
CA ALA A 80 -0.15 10.41 -6.19
C ALA A 80 -1.66 10.50 -6.52
N GLY A 81 -2.03 11.19 -7.60
CA GLY A 81 -3.43 11.48 -7.94
C GLY A 81 -4.26 10.27 -8.39
N ILE A 82 -3.63 9.10 -8.58
CA ILE A 82 -4.28 7.86 -9.01
C ILE A 82 -4.14 6.71 -8.01
N VAL A 83 -3.48 6.93 -6.87
CA VAL A 83 -3.21 5.88 -5.87
C VAL A 83 -4.32 5.87 -4.82
N PRO A 84 -5.13 4.81 -4.73
CA PRO A 84 -6.13 4.68 -3.68
C PRO A 84 -5.50 4.26 -2.35
N GLY A 85 -6.25 4.43 -1.27
CA GLY A 85 -5.79 4.16 0.09
C GLY A 85 -6.92 3.75 1.03
N VAL A 86 -6.55 2.99 2.05
CA VAL A 86 -7.43 2.58 3.14
C VAL A 86 -6.65 2.54 4.45
N ASN A 87 -7.27 3.04 5.52
CA ASN A 87 -6.82 2.86 6.89
C ASN A 87 -7.81 1.94 7.58
N LEU A 88 -7.33 0.79 8.06
CA LEU A 88 -8.13 -0.19 8.78
C LEU A 88 -7.89 -0.03 10.29
N GLY A 89 -8.97 0.18 11.04
CA GLY A 89 -8.98 0.27 12.49
C GLY A 89 -9.59 -0.97 13.16
N SER A 90 -9.64 -0.93 14.48
CA SER A 90 -10.34 -1.94 15.28
C SER A 90 -11.86 -1.79 15.16
N GLU A 91 -12.60 -2.82 15.59
CA GLU A 91 -14.07 -2.80 15.71
C GLU A 91 -14.82 -2.52 14.40
N GLY A 92 -14.21 -2.91 13.26
CA GLY A 92 -14.83 -2.74 11.94
C GLY A 92 -14.78 -1.30 11.41
N ILE A 93 -14.00 -0.41 12.03
CA ILE A 93 -13.79 0.95 11.53
C ILE A 93 -12.81 0.91 10.35
N ALA A 94 -13.20 1.49 9.21
CA ALA A 94 -12.34 1.63 8.05
C ALA A 94 -12.54 3.01 7.40
N VAL A 95 -11.43 3.68 7.06
CA VAL A 95 -11.42 4.98 6.39
C VAL A 95 -10.77 4.84 5.02
N PHE A 96 -11.55 5.14 3.96
CA PHE A 96 -11.11 5.07 2.57
C PHE A 96 -10.80 6.49 2.10
N GLU A 97 -9.54 6.73 1.73
CA GLU A 97 -9.05 8.06 1.36
C GLU A 97 -7.98 7.94 0.27
N GLN A 98 -7.48 9.06 -0.24
CA GLN A 98 -6.39 9.04 -1.22
C GLN A 98 -5.13 8.46 -0.56
N GLY A 99 -4.45 7.52 -1.23
CA GLY A 99 -3.27 6.84 -0.67
C GLY A 99 -2.08 7.77 -0.45
N ALA A 100 -2.02 8.86 -1.20
CA ALA A 100 -1.05 9.92 -1.00
C ALA A 100 -1.65 11.08 -0.20
N ARG A 101 -0.94 11.53 0.83
CA ARG A 101 -1.34 12.65 1.69
C ARG A 101 -0.98 14.02 1.08
N HIS A 102 -1.38 14.25 -0.18
CA HIS A 102 -1.19 15.53 -0.85
C HIS A 102 -2.53 16.26 -1.00
N VAL A 103 -2.70 17.33 -0.22
CA VAL A 103 -3.98 18.06 -0.13
C VAL A 103 -4.24 18.97 -1.35
N ALA A 104 -3.23 19.18 -2.20
CA ALA A 104 -3.31 19.99 -3.43
C ALA A 104 -4.10 21.31 -3.27
N ARG A 105 -3.87 22.04 -2.16
CA ARG A 105 -4.63 23.27 -1.81
C ARG A 105 -4.65 24.33 -2.91
N SER A 106 -3.60 24.38 -3.73
CA SER A 106 -3.50 25.29 -4.88
C SER A 106 -4.57 25.07 -5.96
N LEU A 107 -5.27 23.92 -5.95
CA LEU A 107 -6.35 23.57 -6.88
C LEU A 107 -7.75 23.89 -6.35
N GLN A 108 -7.88 24.33 -5.10
CA GLN A 108 -9.16 24.59 -4.47
C GLN A 108 -9.99 25.62 -5.27
N GLY A 109 -11.24 25.27 -5.56
CA GLY A 109 -12.18 26.13 -6.30
C GLY A 109 -11.92 26.26 -7.80
N LYS A 110 -10.89 25.57 -8.34
CA LYS A 110 -10.52 25.69 -9.77
C LYS A 110 -11.13 24.64 -10.67
N ASN A 111 -11.78 23.61 -10.12
CA ASN A 111 -12.30 22.46 -10.88
C ASN A 111 -11.24 21.75 -11.76
N LEU A 112 -10.02 21.63 -11.24
CA LEU A 112 -8.88 21.00 -11.94
C LEU A 112 -8.38 19.72 -11.24
N ALA A 113 -8.99 19.33 -10.12
CA ALA A 113 -8.55 18.18 -9.35
C ALA A 113 -8.86 16.87 -10.10
N ASN A 114 -7.90 15.94 -10.10
CA ASN A 114 -8.11 14.59 -10.59
C ASN A 114 -8.81 13.75 -9.49
N PRO A 115 -10.07 13.28 -9.69
CA PRO A 115 -10.78 12.53 -8.68
C PRO A 115 -10.45 11.03 -8.66
N THR A 116 -9.60 10.53 -9.58
CA THR A 116 -9.36 9.10 -9.79
C THR A 116 -8.96 8.35 -8.53
N ALA A 117 -7.99 8.85 -7.74
CA ALA A 117 -7.60 8.21 -6.48
C ALA A 117 -8.79 8.05 -5.51
N MET A 118 -9.63 9.07 -5.38
CA MET A 118 -10.79 9.04 -4.49
C MET A 118 -11.87 8.06 -4.98
N LEU A 119 -12.10 7.99 -6.29
CA LEU A 119 -13.03 7.04 -6.89
C LEU A 119 -12.53 5.61 -6.72
N LEU A 120 -11.24 5.35 -6.91
CA LEU A 120 -10.63 4.05 -6.67
C LEU A 120 -10.69 3.66 -5.18
N SER A 121 -10.48 4.60 -4.25
CA SER A 121 -10.71 4.36 -2.81
C SER A 121 -12.16 4.03 -2.50
N SER A 122 -13.11 4.61 -3.24
CA SER A 122 -14.54 4.25 -3.13
C SER A 122 -14.83 2.84 -3.66
N ALA A 123 -14.10 2.39 -4.69
CA ALA A 123 -14.17 0.99 -5.11
C ALA A 123 -13.64 0.05 -4.02
N MET A 124 -12.55 0.41 -3.35
CA MET A 124 -12.06 -0.34 -2.18
C MET A 124 -13.10 -0.41 -1.05
N LEU A 125 -13.84 0.69 -0.80
CA LEU A 125 -14.95 0.72 0.13
C LEU A 125 -16.06 -0.27 -0.26
N PHE A 126 -16.49 -0.28 -1.53
CA PHE A 126 -17.50 -1.24 -1.99
C PHE A 126 -17.05 -2.68 -1.85
N ARG A 127 -15.76 -2.98 -2.09
CA ARG A 127 -15.20 -4.32 -1.81
C ARG A 127 -15.24 -4.65 -0.33
N HIS A 128 -14.93 -3.69 0.55
CA HIS A 128 -15.02 -3.87 2.01
C HIS A 128 -16.45 -4.14 2.48
N LEU A 129 -17.44 -3.43 1.93
CA LEU A 129 -18.88 -3.60 2.20
C LEU A 129 -19.50 -4.86 1.57
N GLN A 130 -18.69 -5.71 0.92
CA GLN A 130 -19.15 -6.92 0.21
C GLN A 130 -20.09 -6.63 -0.98
N TRP A 131 -19.88 -5.51 -1.68
CA TRP A 131 -20.60 -5.13 -2.91
C TRP A 131 -19.69 -5.16 -4.15
N PRO A 132 -19.17 -6.34 -4.55
CA PRO A 132 -18.16 -6.45 -5.61
C PRO A 132 -18.64 -5.93 -6.97
N SER A 133 -19.92 -6.15 -7.32
CA SER A 133 -20.48 -5.66 -8.59
C SER A 133 -20.42 -4.13 -8.71
N MET A 134 -20.60 -3.39 -7.62
CA MET A 134 -20.48 -1.93 -7.63
C MET A 134 -19.02 -1.50 -7.77
N ALA A 135 -18.11 -2.16 -7.06
CA ALA A 135 -16.67 -1.92 -7.19
C ALA A 135 -16.20 -2.15 -8.63
N ASP A 136 -16.55 -3.29 -9.22
CA ASP A 136 -16.11 -3.68 -10.56
C ASP A 136 -16.66 -2.72 -11.63
N ARG A 137 -17.91 -2.26 -11.48
CA ARG A 137 -18.52 -1.26 -12.38
C ARG A 137 -17.76 0.07 -12.31
N LEU A 138 -17.42 0.54 -11.11
CA LEU A 138 -16.70 1.79 -10.91
C LEU A 138 -15.27 1.70 -11.45
N GLU A 139 -14.54 0.64 -11.11
CA GLU A 139 -13.17 0.41 -11.61
C GLU A 139 -13.17 0.32 -13.15
N THR A 140 -14.10 -0.43 -13.74
CA THR A 140 -14.21 -0.55 -15.21
C THR A 140 -14.50 0.79 -15.88
N ALA A 141 -15.30 1.65 -15.25
CA ALA A 141 -15.61 2.97 -15.79
C ALA A 141 -14.41 3.93 -15.75
N ILE A 142 -13.54 3.80 -14.75
CA ILE A 142 -12.30 4.60 -14.60
C ILE A 142 -11.24 4.16 -15.61
N MET A 143 -11.16 2.86 -15.90
CA MET A 143 -10.14 2.27 -16.78
C MET A 143 -10.47 2.37 -18.28
N LYS A 144 -11.67 2.82 -18.64
CA LYS A 144 -12.11 3.06 -20.02
C LYS A 144 -11.67 4.44 -20.50
#